data_AF-A0A1G0L0W3-F1
#
_entry.id   AF-A0A1G0L0W3-F1
#
_cell.length_a   1.000
_cell.length_b   1.000
_cell.length_c   1.000
_cell.angle_alpha   90.00
_cell.angle_beta   90.00
_cell.angle_gamma   90.00
#
_symmetry.space_group_name_H-M   'P 1'
#
loop_
_entity.id
_entity.type
_entity.pdbx_description
1 polymer ?
#
loop_
_entity_poly.entity_id
_entity_poly.type
_entity_poly.pdbx_seq_one_letter_code
_entity_poly.pdbx_strand_id
1 'polypeptide(L)'
;PHNVSSKIKEAEADFAIVGFDELLASMHTYLDMNGRFVTTWGNFNDEQREPTDVRVAGSANLKYFDDETQREYQDFVGFFVIGNKETRRDEGIKNRLENGQKTYVKGRYEGIVQQAFPHIKTVPVKDVEDAVKDDKYGLGIEIVRTGKTARGKDLVVYGKPLFLSESLIVADYGQFQRNLELKRVLQALQPQEFFDEERISNFVDWYILLESNLGDNWIDKPDIKTLFLGKYPQVLRPYTLKSREWKPSDDLPPAKKLEEALFIDNGLSYLRTAYDFEKRLVGTDRSRGAVAKALVQAIRAI
;
A
#
# COMPACT_ATOMS: atom_id res chain seq x y z
N PRO A 1 -9.56 -9.64 9.76
CA PRO A 1 -10.48 -8.61 10.27
C PRO A 1 -11.46 -8.18 9.16
N HIS A 2 -12.61 -8.85 9.08
CA HIS A 2 -13.73 -8.40 8.24
C HIS A 2 -14.78 -7.76 9.15
N ASN A 3 -15.16 -6.53 8.83
CA ASN A 3 -16.31 -5.79 9.36
C ASN A 3 -16.32 -5.54 10.88
N VAL A 4 -15.75 -4.40 11.30
CA VAL A 4 -16.24 -3.69 12.49
C VAL A 4 -16.25 -2.19 12.21
N SER A 5 -17.45 -1.62 12.31
CA SER A 5 -17.72 -0.20 12.61
C SER A 5 -17.61 0.84 11.49
N SER A 6 -18.58 0.75 10.57
CA SER A 6 -19.44 1.90 10.31
C SER A 6 -19.95 2.52 11.63
N LYS A 7 -19.75 3.83 11.82
CA LYS A 7 -20.36 4.71 12.85
C LYS A 7 -19.62 4.96 14.18
N ILE A 8 -18.29 4.99 14.18
CA ILE A 8 -17.65 6.06 14.97
C ILE A 8 -17.50 7.20 13.96
N LYS A 9 -18.18 8.32 14.15
CA LYS A 9 -17.79 9.51 13.38
C LYS A 9 -16.32 9.71 13.71
N GLU A 10 -15.43 9.82 12.74
CA GLU A 10 -14.00 10.08 12.97
C GLU A 10 -13.78 11.30 13.90
N ALA A 11 -14.80 12.14 14.10
CA ALA A 11 -14.88 13.21 15.11
C ALA A 11 -15.01 12.78 16.59
N GLU A 12 -15.16 11.49 16.93
CA GLU A 12 -15.28 11.02 18.32
C GLU A 12 -14.00 10.33 18.85
N ALA A 13 -13.12 9.88 17.97
CA ALA A 13 -11.91 9.17 18.35
C ALA A 13 -10.67 10.05 18.13
N ASP A 14 -9.89 10.22 19.20
CA ASP A 14 -8.60 10.93 19.18
C ASP A 14 -7.56 10.27 18.24
N PHE A 15 -7.68 8.96 18.02
CA PHE A 15 -6.93 8.19 17.01
C PHE A 15 -7.66 6.89 16.64
N ALA A 16 -7.28 6.27 15.52
CA ALA A 16 -7.80 5.00 15.06
C ALA A 16 -6.72 4.16 14.36
N ILE A 17 -6.93 2.83 14.33
CA ILE A 17 -6.23 1.93 13.41
C ILE A 17 -7.18 1.66 12.25
N VAL A 18 -6.75 1.99 11.04
CA VAL A 18 -7.58 1.94 9.84
C VAL A 18 -6.94 1.07 8.77
N GLY A 19 -7.76 0.26 8.10
CA GLY A 19 -7.35 -0.47 6.91
C GLY A 19 -7.48 0.39 5.65
N PHE A 20 -7.13 -0.21 4.52
CA PHE A 20 -7.28 0.43 3.21
C PHE A 20 -8.71 0.88 2.93
N ASP A 21 -9.69 0.05 3.28
CA ASP A 21 -11.09 0.29 2.92
C ASP A 21 -11.66 1.50 3.65
N GLU A 22 -11.36 1.62 4.94
CA GLU A 22 -11.81 2.69 5.80
C GLU A 22 -11.17 4.02 5.39
N LEU A 23 -9.85 4.03 5.23
CA LEU A 23 -9.11 5.26 4.97
C LEU A 23 -9.31 5.75 3.54
N LEU A 24 -9.40 4.85 2.55
CA LEU A 24 -9.73 5.25 1.19
C LEU A 24 -11.17 5.77 1.12
N ALA A 25 -12.13 5.13 1.79
CA ALA A 25 -13.52 5.61 1.78
C ALA A 25 -13.70 6.96 2.49
N SER A 26 -13.01 7.22 3.60
CA SER A 26 -13.13 8.50 4.31
C SER A 26 -12.28 9.62 3.71
N MET A 27 -11.12 9.29 3.13
CA MET A 27 -10.16 10.31 2.69
C MET A 27 -9.99 10.44 1.17
N HIS A 28 -10.67 9.65 0.32
CA HIS A 28 -10.51 9.70 -1.14
C HIS A 28 -10.65 11.11 -1.76
N THR A 29 -11.55 11.95 -1.23
CA THR A 29 -11.73 13.34 -1.70
C THR A 29 -10.50 14.22 -1.48
N TYR A 30 -9.66 13.86 -0.51
CA TYR A 30 -8.41 14.56 -0.18
C TYR A 30 -7.21 14.00 -0.96
N LEU A 31 -7.37 12.90 -1.70
CA LEU A 31 -6.30 12.26 -2.48
C LEU A 31 -6.12 12.88 -3.87
N ASP A 32 -7.06 13.69 -4.38
CA ASP A 32 -6.90 14.46 -5.63
C ASP A 32 -6.13 15.76 -5.41
N MET A 33 -4.83 15.73 -5.70
CA MET A 33 -3.95 16.87 -5.63
C MET A 33 -3.66 17.48 -7.00
N ASN A 34 -4.30 18.58 -7.37
CA ASN A 34 -3.99 19.28 -8.63
C ASN A 34 -3.96 18.33 -9.86
N GLY A 35 -4.83 17.30 -9.89
CA GLY A 35 -4.84 16.25 -10.92
C GLY A 35 -3.88 15.08 -10.68
N ARG A 36 -3.31 14.94 -9.48
CA ARG A 36 -2.46 13.83 -9.04
C ARG A 36 -3.16 13.08 -7.92
N PHE A 37 -3.56 11.84 -8.19
CA PHE A 37 -4.12 10.99 -7.15
C PHE A 37 -3.00 10.41 -6.29
N VAL A 38 -3.03 10.63 -4.97
CA VAL A 38 -2.08 10.03 -4.03
C VAL A 38 -2.35 8.52 -3.97
N THR A 39 -1.41 7.74 -4.52
CA THR A 39 -1.55 6.28 -4.66
C THR A 39 -0.82 5.51 -3.55
N THR A 40 -0.12 6.22 -2.66
CA THR A 40 0.61 5.66 -1.50
C THR A 40 0.42 6.60 -0.31
N TRP A 41 0.14 6.04 0.87
CA TRP A 41 -0.09 6.86 2.07
C TRP A 41 1.14 7.61 2.57
N GLY A 42 2.32 7.27 2.06
CA GLY A 42 3.57 7.96 2.36
C GLY A 42 3.41 9.48 2.33
N ASN A 43 2.68 10.01 1.35
CA ASN A 43 2.52 11.45 1.12
C ASN A 43 1.31 12.09 1.78
N PHE A 44 0.45 11.31 2.41
CA PHE A 44 -0.88 11.79 2.81
C PHE A 44 -0.84 12.98 3.78
N ASN A 45 0.19 13.04 4.63
CA ASN A 45 0.30 14.09 5.65
C ASN A 45 0.71 15.45 5.10
N ASP A 46 1.44 15.47 3.97
CA ASP A 46 2.09 16.67 3.45
C ASP A 46 1.34 17.29 2.26
N GLU A 47 0.36 16.58 1.73
CA GLU A 47 -0.19 16.86 0.41
C GLU A 47 -1.73 17.05 0.44
N GLN A 48 -2.27 17.62 1.52
CA GLN A 48 -3.71 17.82 1.68
C GLN A 48 -4.20 19.10 0.99
N ARG A 49 -5.12 18.95 0.04
CA ARG A 49 -5.75 20.08 -0.70
C ARG A 49 -6.75 20.87 0.17
N GLU A 50 -7.43 20.18 1.06
CA GLU A 50 -8.42 20.76 1.97
C GLU A 50 -7.97 20.58 3.43
N PRO A 51 -8.30 21.53 4.33
CA PRO A 51 -7.97 21.39 5.74
C PRO A 51 -8.66 20.17 6.33
N THR A 52 -7.87 19.18 6.74
CA THR A 52 -8.32 18.11 7.63
C THR A 52 -7.31 17.96 8.76
N ASP A 53 -7.79 17.62 9.95
CA ASP A 53 -6.94 17.33 11.09
C ASP A 53 -6.47 15.86 11.06
N VAL A 54 -6.94 15.02 10.14
CA VAL A 54 -6.48 13.63 10.05
C VAL A 54 -5.03 13.56 9.60
N ARG A 55 -4.18 12.90 10.38
CA ARG A 55 -2.78 12.59 10.04
C ARG A 55 -2.48 11.11 10.26
N VAL A 56 -1.73 10.53 9.32
CA VAL A 56 -1.14 9.19 9.45
C VAL A 56 0.04 9.29 10.42
N ALA A 57 -0.08 8.65 11.58
CA ALA A 57 1.00 8.53 12.56
C ALA A 57 2.05 7.50 12.11
N GLY A 58 1.61 6.46 11.41
CA GLY A 58 2.47 5.52 10.71
C GLY A 58 1.82 4.17 10.52
N SER A 59 2.59 3.17 10.12
CA SER A 59 2.08 1.81 10.00
C SER A 59 1.81 1.19 11.37
N ALA A 60 0.69 0.48 11.47
CA ALA A 60 0.32 -0.32 12.63
C ALA A 60 1.08 -1.65 12.71
N ASN A 61 1.87 -2.00 11.68
CA ASN A 61 2.64 -3.25 11.59
C ASN A 61 1.80 -4.50 11.90
N LEU A 62 0.53 -4.52 11.49
CA LEU A 62 -0.33 -5.68 11.72
C LEU A 62 0.11 -6.82 10.83
N LYS A 63 0.39 -7.97 11.45
CA LYS A 63 0.86 -9.16 10.75
C LYS A 63 -0.21 -10.25 10.73
N TYR A 64 -0.19 -11.04 9.67
CA TYR A 64 -0.96 -12.28 9.57
C TYR A 64 -0.01 -13.43 9.26
N PHE A 65 -0.35 -14.60 9.76
CA PHE A 65 0.37 -15.82 9.43
C PHE A 65 -0.15 -16.39 8.10
N ASP A 66 0.76 -16.73 7.18
CA ASP A 66 0.43 -17.43 5.94
C ASP A 66 0.75 -18.92 6.07
N ASP A 67 -0.29 -19.75 6.01
CA ASP A 67 -0.15 -21.20 6.19
C ASP A 67 0.66 -21.90 5.09
N GLU A 68 0.75 -21.33 3.88
CA GLU A 68 1.46 -21.97 2.77
C GLU A 68 2.97 -21.75 2.88
N THR A 69 3.39 -20.55 3.31
CA THR A 69 4.80 -20.23 3.48
C THR A 69 5.29 -20.40 4.92
N GLN A 70 4.38 -20.63 5.88
CA GLN A 70 4.66 -20.77 7.32
C GLN A 70 5.42 -19.55 7.88
N ARG A 71 5.02 -18.35 7.45
CA ARG A 71 5.65 -17.07 7.80
C ARG A 71 4.60 -16.01 8.10
N GLU A 72 4.99 -15.04 8.91
CA GLU A 72 4.21 -13.82 9.12
C GLU A 72 4.51 -12.79 8.03
N TYR A 73 3.46 -12.12 7.57
CA TYR A 73 3.54 -11.00 6.65
C TYR A 73 2.76 -9.83 7.22
N GLN A 74 3.29 -8.64 7.06
CA GLN A 74 2.51 -7.44 7.29
C GLN A 74 1.36 -7.35 6.27
N ASP A 75 0.26 -6.73 6.67
CA ASP A 75 -0.99 -6.65 5.94
C ASP A 75 -1.01 -5.64 4.76
N PHE A 76 0.09 -5.57 4.02
CA PHE A 76 0.16 -4.81 2.77
C PHE A 76 -0.86 -5.33 1.75
N VAL A 77 -1.54 -4.40 1.09
CA VAL A 77 -2.51 -4.66 0.02
C VAL A 77 -2.31 -3.67 -1.12
N GLY A 78 -2.57 -4.12 -2.35
CA GLY A 78 -2.69 -3.23 -3.49
C GLY A 78 -4.07 -3.33 -4.13
N PHE A 79 -4.62 -2.22 -4.60
CA PHE A 79 -5.85 -2.18 -5.38
C PHE A 79 -5.50 -2.23 -6.87
N PHE A 80 -5.55 -3.42 -7.47
CA PHE A 80 -5.01 -3.68 -8.80
C PHE A 80 -6.11 -3.76 -9.86
N VAL A 81 -5.73 -3.46 -11.10
CA VAL A 81 -6.47 -3.95 -12.26
C VAL A 81 -6.19 -5.45 -12.41
N ILE A 82 -7.26 -6.23 -12.50
CA ILE A 82 -7.22 -7.67 -12.77
C ILE A 82 -7.91 -7.97 -14.09
N GLY A 83 -7.51 -9.05 -14.74
CA GLY A 83 -8.14 -9.54 -15.95
C GLY A 83 -8.25 -11.06 -15.94
N ASN A 84 -9.04 -11.58 -16.87
CA ASN A 84 -9.13 -13.01 -17.09
C ASN A 84 -7.92 -13.52 -17.90
N LYS A 85 -7.80 -14.84 -18.06
CA LYS A 85 -6.69 -15.43 -18.82
C LYS A 85 -6.62 -14.97 -20.28
N GLU A 86 -7.76 -14.64 -20.90
CA GLU A 86 -7.82 -14.17 -22.28
C GLU A 86 -7.16 -12.80 -22.46
N THR A 87 -7.04 -11.99 -21.40
CA THR A 87 -6.37 -10.69 -21.45
C THR A 87 -4.86 -10.75 -21.21
N ARG A 88 -4.28 -11.93 -20.89
CA ARG A 88 -2.86 -12.08 -20.55
C ARG A 88 -1.88 -11.46 -21.55
N ARG A 89 -2.21 -11.50 -22.85
CA ARG A 89 -1.38 -10.97 -23.95
C ARG A 89 -1.92 -9.66 -24.53
N ASP A 90 -2.85 -9.03 -23.84
CA ASP A 90 -3.45 -7.78 -24.28
C ASP A 90 -2.56 -6.60 -23.86
N GLU A 91 -1.84 -6.02 -24.83
CA GLU A 91 -1.00 -4.83 -24.64
C GLU A 91 -1.84 -3.53 -24.59
N GLY A 92 -3.14 -3.60 -24.88
CA GLY A 92 -4.06 -2.46 -25.00
C GLY A 92 -4.92 -2.20 -23.76
N ILE A 93 -4.63 -2.80 -22.61
CA ILE A 93 -5.50 -2.75 -21.41
C ILE A 93 -5.79 -1.32 -20.98
N LYS A 94 -4.76 -0.46 -20.92
CA LYS A 94 -4.93 0.96 -20.59
C LYS A 94 -5.89 1.66 -21.55
N ASN A 95 -5.70 1.46 -22.85
CA ASN A 95 -6.58 2.04 -23.87
C ASN A 95 -8.01 1.50 -23.75
N ARG A 96 -8.20 0.21 -23.44
CA ARG A 96 -9.54 -0.37 -23.25
C ARG A 96 -10.25 0.26 -22.06
N LEU A 97 -9.56 0.40 -20.92
CA LEU A 97 -10.09 1.06 -19.73
C LEU A 97 -10.51 2.51 -20.03
N GLU A 98 -9.66 3.27 -20.73
CA GLU A 98 -9.93 4.67 -21.10
C GLU A 98 -11.04 4.82 -22.16
N ASN A 99 -11.29 3.80 -22.98
CA ASN A 99 -12.32 3.78 -24.02
C ASN A 99 -13.63 3.08 -23.58
N GLY A 100 -13.90 3.02 -22.28
CA GLY A 100 -15.19 2.58 -21.74
C GLY A 100 -15.43 1.07 -21.77
N GLN A 101 -14.36 0.26 -21.81
CA GLN A 101 -14.45 -1.17 -21.53
C GLN A 101 -15.14 -1.38 -20.18
N LYS A 102 -16.06 -2.33 -20.13
CA LYS A 102 -16.72 -2.74 -18.89
C LYS A 102 -15.67 -3.23 -17.89
N THR A 103 -15.65 -2.63 -16.70
CA THR A 103 -14.71 -2.99 -15.63
C THR A 103 -15.46 -3.26 -14.34
N TYR A 104 -15.35 -4.48 -13.82
CA TYR A 104 -16.02 -4.90 -12.60
C TYR A 104 -15.32 -4.31 -11.37
N VAL A 105 -16.09 -3.86 -10.40
CA VAL A 105 -15.55 -3.36 -9.13
C VAL A 105 -16.53 -3.72 -8.01
N LYS A 106 -16.02 -3.93 -6.80
CA LYS A 106 -16.91 -4.12 -5.65
C LYS A 106 -17.70 -2.83 -5.42
N GLY A 107 -19.01 -2.93 -5.24
CA GLY A 107 -19.90 -1.74 -5.21
C GLY A 107 -19.46 -0.64 -4.23
N ARG A 108 -18.86 -1.00 -3.09
CA ARG A 108 -18.35 -0.01 -2.12
C ARG A 108 -17.15 0.83 -2.59
N TYR A 109 -16.44 0.41 -3.63
CA TYR A 109 -15.31 1.15 -4.19
C TYR A 109 -15.66 1.87 -5.50
N GLU A 110 -16.87 1.69 -6.02
CA GLU A 110 -17.26 2.26 -7.31
C GLU A 110 -17.08 3.78 -7.34
N GLY A 111 -17.57 4.49 -6.32
CA GLY A 111 -17.44 5.95 -6.23
C GLY A 111 -15.98 6.41 -6.21
N ILE A 112 -15.11 5.66 -5.53
CA ILE A 112 -13.67 5.97 -5.42
C ILE A 112 -12.99 5.78 -6.78
N VAL A 113 -13.28 4.68 -7.48
CA VAL A 113 -12.74 4.42 -8.82
C VAL A 113 -13.22 5.48 -9.81
N GLN A 114 -14.51 5.84 -9.78
CA GLN A 114 -15.08 6.86 -10.65
C GLN A 114 -14.49 8.25 -10.40
N GLN A 115 -14.18 8.58 -9.14
CA GLN A 115 -13.52 9.85 -8.84
C GLN A 115 -12.06 9.86 -9.32
N ALA A 116 -11.30 8.80 -9.06
CA ALA A 116 -9.89 8.72 -9.42
C ALA A 116 -9.68 8.52 -10.94
N PHE A 117 -10.60 7.82 -11.59
CA PHE A 117 -10.53 7.41 -12.99
C PHE A 117 -11.90 7.55 -13.68
N PRO A 118 -12.36 8.79 -13.95
CA PRO A 118 -13.72 9.07 -14.45
C PRO A 118 -14.02 8.50 -15.85
N HIS A 119 -13.00 8.04 -16.56
CA HIS A 119 -13.13 7.44 -17.89
C HIS A 119 -13.39 5.92 -17.84
N ILE A 120 -13.18 5.28 -16.69
CA ILE A 120 -13.39 3.84 -16.53
C ILE A 120 -14.89 3.57 -16.39
N LYS A 121 -15.44 2.67 -17.22
CA LYS A 121 -16.84 2.25 -17.12
C LYS A 121 -17.00 1.15 -16.08
N THR A 122 -17.23 1.54 -14.83
CA THR A 122 -17.41 0.61 -13.71
C THR A 122 -18.73 -0.14 -13.79
N VAL A 123 -18.73 -1.39 -13.30
CA VAL A 123 -19.94 -2.17 -13.04
C VAL A 123 -19.83 -2.77 -11.64
N PRO A 124 -20.70 -2.38 -10.69
CA PRO A 124 -20.62 -2.83 -9.32
C PRO A 124 -21.08 -4.29 -9.23
N VAL A 125 -20.25 -5.13 -8.60
CA VAL A 125 -20.55 -6.55 -8.37
C VAL A 125 -20.21 -6.96 -6.94
N LYS A 126 -20.68 -8.15 -6.54
CA LYS A 126 -20.40 -8.71 -5.21
C LYS A 126 -19.03 -9.39 -5.14
N ASP A 127 -18.70 -10.18 -6.16
CA ASP A 127 -17.43 -10.90 -6.32
C ASP A 127 -16.82 -10.44 -7.65
N VAL A 128 -15.74 -9.67 -7.58
CA VAL A 128 -15.11 -9.10 -8.77
C VAL A 128 -14.36 -10.20 -9.52
N GLU A 129 -13.67 -11.07 -8.79
CA GLU A 129 -12.85 -12.10 -9.41
C GLU A 129 -13.68 -13.11 -10.22
N ASP A 130 -14.87 -13.51 -9.74
CA ASP A 130 -15.79 -14.36 -10.50
C ASP A 130 -16.39 -13.63 -11.70
N ALA A 131 -16.81 -12.37 -11.53
CA ALA A 131 -17.35 -11.58 -12.63
C ALA A 131 -16.32 -11.36 -13.75
N VAL A 132 -15.05 -11.16 -13.40
CA VAL A 132 -13.94 -11.07 -14.35
C VAL A 132 -13.69 -12.39 -15.05
N LYS A 133 -13.65 -13.50 -14.29
CA LYS A 133 -13.39 -14.84 -14.82
C LYS A 133 -14.44 -15.28 -15.84
N ASP A 134 -15.72 -14.98 -15.58
CA ASP A 134 -16.85 -15.44 -16.38
C ASP A 134 -17.14 -14.55 -17.59
N ASP A 135 -16.56 -13.34 -17.65
CA ASP A 135 -16.70 -12.42 -18.77
C ASP A 135 -15.51 -12.53 -19.73
N LYS A 136 -15.79 -12.66 -21.03
CA LYS A 136 -14.74 -12.80 -22.05
C LYS A 136 -13.99 -11.48 -22.21
N TYR A 137 -12.68 -11.53 -22.01
CA TYR A 137 -11.84 -10.33 -21.87
C TYR A 137 -12.27 -9.42 -20.72
N GLY A 138 -12.84 -10.01 -19.67
CA GLY A 138 -13.28 -9.34 -18.47
C GLY A 138 -12.12 -8.61 -17.78
N LEU A 139 -12.41 -7.39 -17.31
CA LEU A 139 -11.51 -6.58 -16.50
C LEU A 139 -12.19 -6.23 -15.20
N GLY A 140 -11.42 -6.13 -14.13
CA GLY A 140 -11.90 -5.68 -12.84
C GLY A 140 -10.85 -4.91 -12.07
N ILE A 141 -11.28 -4.28 -10.99
CA ILE A 141 -10.41 -3.63 -10.03
C ILE A 141 -10.69 -4.24 -8.66
N GLU A 142 -9.67 -4.87 -8.08
CA GLU A 142 -9.79 -5.66 -6.86
C GLU A 142 -8.57 -5.50 -5.95
N ILE A 143 -8.79 -5.65 -4.64
CA ILE A 143 -7.73 -5.65 -3.65
C ILE A 143 -7.02 -7.00 -3.69
N VAL A 144 -5.73 -6.96 -3.96
CA VAL A 144 -4.85 -8.12 -3.95
C VAL A 144 -3.87 -7.99 -2.78
N ARG A 145 -3.96 -8.95 -1.85
CA ARG A 145 -3.02 -9.09 -0.73
C ARG A 145 -1.89 -10.05 -1.08
N THR A 146 -2.21 -11.35 -1.20
CA THR A 146 -1.21 -12.41 -1.42
C THR A 146 -1.12 -12.86 -2.87
N GLY A 147 -2.12 -12.55 -3.70
CA GLY A 147 -2.26 -13.10 -5.05
C GLY A 147 -2.84 -14.51 -5.14
N LYS A 148 -3.11 -15.18 -4.00
CA LYS A 148 -3.59 -16.57 -4.00
C LYS A 148 -4.94 -16.77 -4.69
N THR A 149 -5.90 -15.85 -4.47
CA THR A 149 -7.22 -15.93 -5.12
C THR A 149 -7.10 -15.75 -6.64
N ALA A 150 -6.31 -14.76 -7.08
CA ALA A 150 -6.03 -14.54 -8.49
C ALA A 150 -5.37 -15.77 -9.13
N ARG A 151 -4.35 -16.35 -8.49
CA ARG A 151 -3.72 -17.62 -8.90
C ARG A 151 -4.75 -18.75 -9.00
N GLY A 152 -5.57 -18.94 -7.97
CA GLY A 152 -6.55 -20.03 -7.92
C GLY A 152 -7.68 -19.91 -8.96
N LYS A 153 -7.99 -18.69 -9.39
CA LYS A 153 -9.00 -18.41 -10.43
C LYS A 153 -8.39 -18.23 -11.84
N ASP A 154 -7.08 -18.42 -12.01
CA ASP A 154 -6.32 -18.17 -13.25
C ASP A 154 -6.53 -16.74 -13.81
N LEU A 155 -6.54 -15.77 -12.90
CA LEU A 155 -6.61 -14.36 -13.22
C LEU A 155 -5.22 -13.77 -13.37
N VAL A 156 -5.14 -12.69 -14.15
CA VAL A 156 -3.94 -11.87 -14.30
C VAL A 156 -4.07 -10.58 -13.50
N VAL A 157 -2.95 -10.08 -13.01
CA VAL A 157 -2.82 -8.81 -12.28
C VAL A 157 -1.93 -7.90 -13.12
N TYR A 158 -2.37 -6.67 -13.38
CA TYR A 158 -1.65 -5.73 -14.23
C TYR A 158 -0.86 -4.71 -13.43
N GLY A 159 0.42 -4.58 -13.78
CA GLY A 159 1.28 -3.47 -13.43
C GLY A 159 1.38 -3.23 -11.93
N LYS A 160 1.50 -1.94 -11.59
CA LYS A 160 1.45 -1.46 -10.20
C LYS A 160 0.00 -1.29 -9.75
N PRO A 161 -0.28 -1.38 -8.44
CA PRO A 161 -1.63 -1.11 -7.97
C PRO A 161 -2.00 0.36 -8.22
N LEU A 162 -3.30 0.62 -8.38
CA LEU A 162 -3.88 1.96 -8.37
C LEU A 162 -3.65 2.63 -7.02
N PHE A 163 -3.70 1.84 -5.94
CA PHE A 163 -3.40 2.27 -4.57
C PHE A 163 -2.66 1.19 -3.81
N LEU A 164 -1.65 1.55 -3.04
CA LEU A 164 -0.96 0.68 -2.11
C LEU A 164 -1.29 1.12 -0.68
N SER A 165 -1.57 0.15 0.18
CA SER A 165 -1.90 0.41 1.58
C SER A 165 -1.45 -0.70 2.50
N GLU A 166 -1.51 -0.40 3.79
CA GLU A 166 -1.35 -1.28 4.93
C GLU A 166 -2.33 -0.82 6.02
N SER A 167 -2.42 -1.50 7.16
CA SER A 167 -3.09 -0.91 8.31
C SER A 167 -2.27 0.25 8.87
N LEU A 168 -2.90 1.40 9.02
CA LEU A 168 -2.27 2.64 9.46
C LEU A 168 -2.86 3.09 10.79
N ILE A 169 -2.03 3.69 11.62
CA ILE A 169 -2.48 4.48 12.77
C ILE A 169 -2.72 5.88 12.26
N VAL A 170 -3.95 6.38 12.41
CA VAL A 170 -4.33 7.75 12.10
C VAL A 170 -4.76 8.48 13.36
N ALA A 171 -4.45 9.76 13.46
CA ALA A 171 -4.78 10.57 14.62
C ALA A 171 -5.41 11.90 14.19
N ASP A 172 -6.27 12.43 15.06
CA ASP A 172 -6.67 13.84 14.99
C ASP A 172 -5.47 14.69 15.42
N TYR A 173 -4.94 15.48 14.50
CA TYR A 173 -3.76 16.29 14.70
C TYR A 173 -4.02 17.48 15.64
N GLY A 174 -5.20 18.09 15.58
CA GLY A 174 -5.60 19.16 16.48
C GLY A 174 -5.60 18.68 17.94
N GLN A 175 -6.16 17.49 18.16
CA GLN A 175 -6.13 16.81 19.46
C GLN A 175 -4.71 16.38 19.83
N PHE A 176 -3.97 15.77 18.90
CA PHE A 176 -2.59 15.33 19.13
C PHE A 176 -1.69 16.47 19.58
N GLN A 177 -1.83 17.67 19.02
CA GLN A 177 -1.00 18.82 19.41
C GLN A 177 -1.20 19.22 20.87
N ARG A 178 -2.42 19.08 21.40
CA ARG A 178 -2.83 19.63 22.71
C ARG A 178 -2.97 18.57 23.81
N ASN A 179 -3.22 17.31 23.46
CA ASN A 179 -3.49 16.21 24.39
C ASN A 179 -2.20 15.40 24.67
N LEU A 180 -1.63 15.56 25.87
CA LEU A 180 -0.43 14.84 26.30
C LEU A 180 -0.65 13.33 26.43
N GLU A 181 -1.85 12.89 26.82
CA GLU A 181 -2.14 11.46 26.96
C GLU A 181 -2.20 10.80 25.58
N LEU A 182 -2.83 11.45 24.60
CA LEU A 182 -2.82 10.99 23.21
C LEU A 182 -1.38 10.88 22.67
N LYS A 183 -0.51 11.86 22.95
CA LYS A 183 0.91 11.78 22.59
C LYS A 183 1.59 10.57 23.21
N ARG A 184 1.32 10.27 24.49
CA ARG A 184 1.88 9.11 25.19
C ARG A 184 1.38 7.80 24.61
N VAL A 185 0.09 7.71 24.29
CA VAL A 185 -0.51 6.52 23.67
C VAL A 185 0.13 6.26 22.31
N LEU A 186 0.20 7.27 21.43
CA LEU A 186 0.82 7.09 20.12
C LEU A 186 2.32 6.78 20.21
N GLN A 187 3.03 7.34 21.20
CA GLN A 187 4.42 6.97 21.47
C GLN A 187 4.56 5.52 21.96
N ALA A 188 3.65 5.04 22.79
CA ALA A 188 3.64 3.66 23.30
C ALA A 188 3.29 2.65 22.20
N LEU A 189 2.44 3.04 21.24
CA LEU A 189 2.09 2.20 20.08
C LEU A 189 3.25 2.04 19.08
N GLN A 190 4.23 2.95 19.09
CA GLN A 190 5.41 2.91 18.22
C GLN A 190 5.06 2.64 16.75
N PRO A 191 4.20 3.46 16.10
CA PRO A 191 3.89 3.28 14.69
C PRO A 191 5.17 3.33 13.86
N GLN A 192 5.31 2.37 12.94
CA GLN A 192 6.47 2.33 12.06
C GLN A 192 6.40 3.49 11.08
N GLU A 193 7.53 4.17 10.88
CA GLU A 193 7.68 5.20 9.86
C GLU A 193 7.85 4.56 8.47
N PHE A 194 7.63 5.36 7.44
CA PHE A 194 7.62 4.86 6.05
C PHE A 194 8.93 4.15 5.67
N PHE A 195 10.08 4.70 6.09
CA PHE A 195 11.41 4.15 5.80
C PHE A 195 12.03 3.39 6.96
N ASP A 196 11.25 3.00 7.98
CA ASP A 196 11.77 2.11 9.02
C ASP A 196 12.22 0.78 8.41
N GLU A 197 13.40 0.30 8.82
CA GLU A 197 14.01 -0.91 8.25
C GLU A 197 13.10 -2.15 8.37
N GLU A 198 12.37 -2.28 9.49
CA GLU A 198 11.43 -3.39 9.68
C GLU A 198 10.26 -3.30 8.68
N ARG A 199 9.67 -2.11 8.49
CA ARG A 199 8.60 -1.91 7.50
C ARG A 199 9.09 -2.19 6.09
N ILE A 200 10.29 -1.72 5.73
CA ILE A 200 10.91 -2.02 4.43
C ILE A 200 11.09 -3.53 4.25
N SER A 201 11.60 -4.22 5.28
CA SER A 201 11.77 -5.68 5.25
C SER A 201 10.43 -6.40 5.07
N ASN A 202 9.40 -5.99 5.80
CA ASN A 202 8.05 -6.53 5.68
C ASN A 202 7.46 -6.31 4.27
N PHE A 203 7.71 -5.13 3.69
CA PHE A 203 7.28 -4.82 2.34
C PHE A 203 8.00 -5.68 1.28
N VAL A 204 9.30 -5.93 1.46
CA VAL A 204 10.07 -6.86 0.61
C VAL A 204 9.48 -8.27 0.70
N ASP A 205 9.22 -8.76 1.90
CA ASP A 205 8.61 -10.08 2.13
C ASP A 205 7.24 -10.19 1.42
N TRP A 206 6.39 -9.16 1.55
CA TRP A 206 5.11 -9.09 0.85
C TRP A 206 5.24 -9.06 -0.68
N TYR A 207 6.15 -8.24 -1.21
CA TYR A 207 6.37 -8.13 -2.66
C TYR A 207 6.84 -9.47 -3.24
N ILE A 208 7.75 -10.17 -2.55
CA ILE A 208 8.25 -11.49 -2.96
C ILE A 208 7.14 -12.54 -2.88
N LEU A 209 6.29 -12.51 -1.84
CA LEU A 209 5.14 -13.40 -1.72
C LEU A 209 4.18 -13.21 -2.89
N LEU A 210 3.83 -11.96 -3.20
CA LEU A 210 2.93 -11.61 -4.29
C LEU A 210 3.51 -12.06 -5.64
N GLU A 211 4.80 -11.81 -5.87
CA GLU A 211 5.51 -12.26 -7.06
C GLU A 211 5.56 -13.78 -7.19
N SER A 212 5.81 -14.50 -6.10
CA SER A 212 5.85 -15.96 -6.11
C SER A 212 4.48 -16.57 -6.38
N ASN A 213 3.39 -15.95 -5.90
CA ASN A 213 2.04 -16.45 -6.11
C ASN A 213 1.50 -16.12 -7.49
N LEU A 214 1.82 -14.94 -8.03
CA LEU A 214 1.32 -14.53 -9.34
C LEU A 214 2.18 -15.07 -10.49
N GLY A 215 3.51 -15.15 -10.34
CA GLY A 215 4.41 -15.56 -11.42
C GLY A 215 4.15 -14.80 -12.71
N ASP A 216 4.02 -15.51 -13.82
CA ASP A 216 3.72 -14.94 -15.16
C ASP A 216 2.32 -14.33 -15.28
N ASN A 217 1.47 -14.43 -14.25
CA ASN A 217 0.18 -13.76 -14.20
C ASN A 217 0.31 -12.31 -13.70
N TRP A 218 1.47 -11.88 -13.20
CA TRP A 218 1.74 -10.46 -12.92
C TRP A 218 2.31 -9.76 -14.15
N ILE A 219 1.41 -9.29 -15.00
CA ILE A 219 1.75 -8.64 -16.27
C ILE A 219 2.32 -7.26 -15.98
N ASP A 220 3.40 -6.89 -16.67
CA ASP A 220 4.12 -5.62 -16.48
C ASP A 220 4.50 -5.35 -15.00
N LYS A 221 4.86 -6.41 -14.26
CA LYS A 221 5.27 -6.32 -12.86
C LYS A 221 6.31 -5.20 -12.67
N PRO A 222 6.00 -4.16 -11.88
CA PRO A 222 6.92 -3.05 -11.68
C PRO A 222 8.13 -3.47 -10.85
N ASP A 223 9.24 -2.78 -10.99
CA ASP A 223 10.35 -2.94 -10.05
C ASP A 223 9.93 -2.54 -8.62
N ILE A 224 10.60 -3.13 -7.62
CA ILE A 224 10.22 -2.93 -6.22
C ILE A 224 10.33 -1.46 -5.77
N LYS A 225 11.29 -0.68 -6.29
CA LYS A 225 11.42 0.74 -5.92
C LYS A 225 10.25 1.54 -6.46
N THR A 226 9.88 1.29 -7.73
CA THR A 226 8.72 1.92 -8.36
C THR A 226 7.42 1.57 -7.64
N LEU A 227 7.24 0.32 -7.21
CA LEU A 227 6.04 -0.06 -6.46
C LEU A 227 6.03 0.55 -5.05
N PHE A 228 7.16 0.58 -4.36
CA PHE A 228 7.29 1.15 -3.01
C PHE A 228 7.02 2.66 -2.97
N LEU A 229 7.58 3.42 -3.91
CA LEU A 229 7.46 4.89 -3.94
C LEU A 229 6.15 5.37 -4.59
N GLY A 230 5.53 4.58 -5.46
CA GLY A 230 4.36 4.99 -6.21
C GLY A 230 4.68 5.89 -7.41
N LYS A 231 3.75 6.79 -7.77
CA LYS A 231 3.79 7.56 -9.04
C LYS A 231 4.67 8.82 -8.99
N TYR A 232 5.01 9.34 -7.81
CA TYR A 232 5.68 10.65 -7.65
C TYR A 232 6.80 10.63 -6.59
N PRO A 233 7.88 9.86 -6.80
CA PRO A 233 8.97 9.71 -5.82
C PRO A 233 9.67 11.03 -5.43
N GLN A 234 9.72 11.99 -6.35
CA GLN A 234 10.38 13.29 -6.18
C GLN A 234 9.63 14.26 -5.26
N VAL A 235 8.39 13.92 -4.88
CA VAL A 235 7.58 14.70 -3.93
C VAL A 235 7.29 13.86 -2.69
N LEU A 236 8.00 12.74 -2.50
CA LEU A 236 7.72 11.87 -1.37
C LEU A 236 8.11 12.58 -0.07
N ARG A 237 7.10 12.90 0.74
CA ARG A 237 7.28 13.37 2.11
C ARG A 237 6.66 12.32 3.02
N PRO A 238 7.46 11.36 3.50
CA PRO A 238 6.94 10.23 4.24
C PRO A 238 6.29 10.69 5.55
N TYR A 239 5.15 10.09 5.89
CA TYR A 239 4.60 10.24 7.23
C TYR A 239 5.68 9.91 8.29
N THR A 240 5.81 10.80 9.27
CA THR A 240 6.64 10.59 10.46
C THR A 240 6.04 11.37 11.62
N LEU A 241 6.05 10.78 12.81
CA LEU A 241 5.72 11.50 14.04
C LEU A 241 6.87 12.36 14.55
N LYS A 242 8.07 12.28 13.96
CA LYS A 242 9.26 13.02 14.39
C LYS A 242 9.30 14.46 13.87
N SER A 243 8.64 14.76 12.75
CA SER A 243 8.53 16.11 12.18
C SER A 243 7.44 16.96 12.85
N ARG A 244 7.30 16.84 14.19
CA ARG A 244 6.17 17.39 15.00
C ARG A 244 5.87 18.88 14.79
N GLU A 245 6.79 19.63 14.21
CA GLU A 245 6.68 21.08 14.03
C GLU A 245 6.28 21.49 12.61
N TRP A 246 6.18 20.56 11.66
CA TRP A 246 6.11 20.91 10.24
C TRP A 246 4.67 20.89 9.75
N LYS A 247 4.25 22.01 9.22
CA LYS A 247 3.01 22.12 8.45
C LYS A 247 3.33 21.82 6.98
N PRO A 248 2.38 21.24 6.23
CA PRO A 248 2.48 21.06 4.77
C PRO A 248 2.93 22.31 3.99
N SER A 249 2.67 23.50 4.53
CA SER A 249 3.03 24.80 3.94
C SER A 249 4.45 25.29 4.25
N ASP A 250 5.20 24.59 5.10
CA ASP A 250 6.49 25.09 5.58
C ASP A 250 7.57 24.87 4.51
N ASP A 251 8.25 25.96 4.12
CA ASP A 251 9.43 25.85 3.26
C ASP A 251 10.61 25.35 4.10
N LEU A 252 10.98 24.08 3.89
CA LEU A 252 12.07 23.49 4.66
C LEU A 252 13.40 24.18 4.36
N PRO A 253 14.20 24.49 5.41
CA PRO A 253 15.57 24.95 5.23
C PRO A 253 16.36 23.99 4.33
N PRO A 254 17.29 24.47 3.48
CA PRO A 254 18.06 23.61 2.57
C PRO A 254 18.75 22.42 3.26
N ALA A 255 19.25 22.61 4.49
CA ALA A 255 19.86 21.54 5.28
C ALA A 255 18.88 20.40 5.62
N LYS A 256 17.62 20.73 5.91
CA LYS A 256 16.57 19.75 6.19
C LYS A 256 16.13 19.00 4.93
N LYS A 257 16.03 19.70 3.80
CA LYS A 257 15.79 19.06 2.49
C LYS A 257 16.89 18.05 2.15
N LEU A 258 18.15 18.37 2.47
CA LEU A 258 19.28 17.45 2.26
C LEU A 258 19.21 16.23 3.20
N GLU A 259 18.88 16.43 4.48
CA GLU A 259 18.70 15.35 5.45
C GLU A 259 17.60 14.36 5.01
N GLU A 260 16.45 14.88 4.57
CA GLU A 260 15.36 14.06 4.03
C GLU A 260 15.78 13.29 2.77
N ALA A 261 16.48 13.96 1.84
CA ALA A 261 16.95 13.31 0.62
C ALA A 261 17.89 12.14 0.94
N LEU A 262 18.84 12.34 1.86
CA LEU A 262 19.74 11.27 2.32
C LEU A 262 18.99 10.14 3.03
N PHE A 263 17.99 10.46 3.84
CA PHE A 263 17.15 9.47 4.52
C PHE A 263 16.37 8.60 3.51
N ILE A 264 15.76 9.24 2.50
CA ILE A 264 15.07 8.55 1.40
C ILE A 264 16.04 7.67 0.62
N ASP A 265 17.21 8.20 0.23
CA ASP A 265 18.21 7.46 -0.53
C ASP A 265 18.73 6.23 0.22
N ASN A 266 18.98 6.37 1.52
CA ASN A 266 19.37 5.26 2.39
C ASN A 266 18.27 4.20 2.48
N GLY A 267 17.02 4.61 2.69
CA GLY A 267 15.88 3.69 2.73
C GLY A 267 15.70 2.94 1.39
N LEU A 268 15.88 3.61 0.26
CA LEU A 268 15.79 2.99 -1.07
C LEU A 268 16.98 2.08 -1.39
N SER A 269 18.17 2.41 -0.88
CA SER A 269 19.33 1.53 -0.94
C SER A 269 19.09 0.26 -0.13
N TYR A 270 18.56 0.40 1.09
CA TYR A 270 18.21 -0.71 1.95
C TYR A 270 17.13 -1.60 1.34
N LEU A 271 16.04 -1.02 0.83
CA LEU A 271 14.97 -1.72 0.12
C LEU A 271 15.54 -2.62 -0.99
N ARG A 272 16.46 -2.08 -1.79
CA ARG A 272 17.06 -2.82 -2.90
C ARG A 272 17.93 -3.98 -2.40
N THR A 273 18.80 -3.70 -1.44
CA THR A 273 19.68 -4.71 -0.84
C THR A 273 18.88 -5.83 -0.19
N ALA A 274 17.83 -5.50 0.58
CA ALA A 274 16.95 -6.46 1.22
C ALA A 274 16.22 -7.34 0.18
N TYR A 275 15.68 -6.74 -0.87
CA TYR A 275 15.05 -7.49 -1.97
C TYR A 275 16.01 -8.44 -2.68
N ASP A 276 17.18 -7.95 -3.09
CA ASP A 276 18.18 -8.77 -3.78
C ASP A 276 18.69 -9.92 -2.89
N PHE A 277 18.80 -9.67 -1.57
CA PHE A 277 19.17 -10.69 -0.58
C PHE A 277 18.09 -11.77 -0.44
N GLU A 278 16.84 -11.40 -0.15
CA GLU A 278 15.72 -12.35 0.01
C GLU A 278 15.45 -13.13 -1.28
N LYS A 279 15.60 -12.50 -2.46
CA LYS A 279 15.48 -13.21 -3.75
C LYS A 279 16.50 -14.32 -3.91
N ARG A 280 17.74 -14.12 -3.47
CA ARG A 280 18.78 -15.16 -3.50
C ARG A 280 18.45 -16.30 -2.54
N LEU A 281 17.85 -16.00 -1.39
CA LEU A 281 17.42 -17.02 -0.43
C LEU A 281 16.26 -17.87 -0.96
N VAL A 282 15.30 -17.26 -1.67
CA VAL A 282 14.19 -18.00 -2.30
C VAL A 282 14.65 -18.83 -3.51
N GLY A 283 15.67 -18.36 -4.24
CA GLY A 283 16.27 -19.08 -5.38
C GLY A 283 17.28 -20.17 -5.00
N THR A 284 17.68 -20.27 -3.73
CA THR A 284 18.52 -21.36 -3.23
C THR A 284 17.65 -22.36 -2.48
N ASP A 285 17.98 -23.66 -2.59
CA ASP A 285 17.24 -24.78 -2.00
C ASP A 285 16.66 -24.45 -0.61
N ARG A 286 15.36 -24.67 -0.40
CA ARG A 286 14.55 -24.18 0.75
C ARG A 286 15.15 -24.56 2.11
N SER A 287 15.93 -25.64 2.16
CA SER A 287 16.68 -26.10 3.34
C SER A 287 17.81 -25.15 3.77
N ARG A 288 18.45 -24.44 2.84
CA ARG A 288 19.52 -23.46 3.11
C ARG A 288 18.97 -22.07 3.47
N GLY A 289 17.81 -21.70 2.93
CA GLY A 289 17.15 -20.42 3.23
C GLY A 289 16.73 -20.27 4.70
N ALA A 290 16.28 -21.36 5.33
CA ALA A 290 15.94 -21.37 6.76
C ALA A 290 17.19 -21.17 7.66
N VAL A 291 18.31 -21.80 7.30
CA VAL A 291 19.59 -21.66 8.02
C VAL A 291 20.16 -20.25 7.85
N ALA A 292 20.09 -19.67 6.65
CA ALA A 292 20.53 -18.29 6.42
C ALA A 292 19.67 -17.25 7.17
N LYS A 293 18.35 -17.46 7.24
CA LYS A 293 17.45 -16.56 7.99
C LYS A 293 17.68 -16.64 9.51
N ALA A 294 17.93 -17.84 10.04
CA ALA A 294 18.35 -18.02 11.44
C ALA A 294 19.71 -17.37 11.75
N LEU A 295 20.66 -17.43 10.80
CA LEU A 295 21.97 -16.79 10.95
C LEU A 295 21.85 -15.25 10.99
N VAL A 296 21.01 -14.67 10.13
CA VAL A 296 20.79 -13.22 10.10
C VAL A 296 20.04 -12.74 11.34
N GLN A 297 19.05 -13.50 11.84
CA GLN A 297 18.41 -13.19 13.12
C GLN A 297 19.39 -13.28 14.29
N ALA A 298 20.31 -14.25 14.29
CA ALA A 298 21.36 -14.36 15.30
C ALA A 298 22.38 -13.21 15.22
N ILE A 299 22.75 -12.76 14.01
CA ILE A 299 23.64 -11.61 13.82
C ILE A 299 22.98 -10.29 14.25
N ARG A 300 21.66 -10.14 14.03
CA ARG A 300 20.90 -8.96 14.47
C ARG A 300 20.66 -8.92 15.98
N ALA A 301 20.86 -10.03 16.69
CA ALA A 301 20.67 -10.15 18.14
C ALA A 301 21.97 -9.96 18.96
N ILE A 302 23.11 -9.74 18.29
CA ILE A 302 24.41 -9.40 18.87
C ILE A 302 24.67 -7.91 18.66
#